data_AF-A0A4Q5PVU4-F1
#
_entry.id   AF-A0A4Q5PVU4-F1
#
_cell.length_a   1.000
_cell.length_b   1.000
_cell.length_c   1.000
_cell.angle_alpha   90.00
_cell.angle_beta   90.00
_cell.angle_gamma   90.00
#
_symmetry.space_group_name_H-M   'P 1'
#
loop_
_entity.id
_entity.type
_entity.pdbx_description
1 polymer ?
#
loop_
_entity_poly.entity_id
_entity_poly.type
_entity_poly.pdbx_seq_one_letter_code
_entity_poly.pdbx_strand_id
1 'polypeptide(L)'
;MPKLEHLLNELKEYGSNCQEIDLVRKAFALAVNLHGSQKRASGEPYYLHPVEVAEILINLKADPEMIAAGLLHDVLEDTPYPPEKLKEVFGDTVYTMVDSLTKLGKFNFSSKEERQAESFRRMFMAMAKDIRVIVIKLADRLHNMRTLHHLPENKQKRIAQDTLEIFAPLANRLGMGKIKWELEDMALRYLNSEDYWKITKHISQKREVRENYVFRVISD
;
A
#
# COMPACT_ATOMS: atom_id res chain seq x y z
N MET A 1 4.88 5.65 -21.76
CA MET A 1 4.30 6.24 -20.52
C MET A 1 5.39 6.18 -19.47
N PRO A 2 5.90 7.31 -18.95
CA PRO A 2 7.13 7.33 -18.16
C PRO A 2 7.13 6.38 -16.94
N LYS A 3 6.01 6.30 -16.21
CA LYS A 3 5.86 5.41 -15.05
C LYS A 3 5.90 3.92 -15.42
N LEU A 4 5.29 3.51 -16.54
CA LEU A 4 5.36 2.13 -17.01
C LEU A 4 6.79 1.75 -17.39
N GLU A 5 7.47 2.62 -18.13
CA GLU A 5 8.85 2.37 -18.56
C GLU A 5 9.80 2.24 -17.36
N HIS A 6 9.64 3.11 -16.35
CA HIS A 6 10.36 2.99 -15.09
C HIS A 6 10.13 1.63 -14.42
N LEU A 7 8.86 1.25 -14.26
CA LEU A 7 8.45 0.02 -13.61
C LEU A 7 8.98 -1.23 -14.33
N LEU A 8 8.95 -1.24 -15.67
CA LEU A 8 9.48 -2.34 -16.47
C LEU A 8 11.02 -2.39 -16.46
N ASN A 9 11.69 -1.25 -16.31
CA ASN A 9 13.14 -1.21 -16.19
C ASN A 9 13.60 -1.75 -14.83
N GLU A 10 12.94 -1.38 -13.74
CA GLU A 10 13.23 -1.94 -12.40
C GLU A 10 13.03 -3.46 -12.38
N LEU A 11 11.99 -3.98 -13.04
CA LEU A 11 11.78 -5.43 -13.16
C LEU A 11 12.89 -6.13 -13.95
N LYS A 12 13.44 -5.50 -14.99
CA LYS A 12 14.59 -6.04 -15.72
C LYS A 12 15.84 -6.09 -14.85
N GLU A 13 16.10 -5.03 -14.08
CA GLU A 13 17.21 -4.99 -13.13
C GLU A 13 17.05 -6.03 -12.01
N TYR A 14 15.79 -6.36 -11.67
CA TYR A 14 15.46 -7.40 -10.72
C TYR A 14 15.68 -8.83 -11.25
N GLY A 15 16.01 -8.98 -12.54
CA GLY A 15 16.25 -10.28 -13.18
C GLY A 15 14.98 -10.98 -13.66
N SER A 16 13.85 -10.27 -13.74
CA SER A 16 12.61 -10.85 -14.23
C SER A 16 12.69 -11.25 -15.70
N ASN A 17 12.09 -12.38 -16.03
CA ASN A 17 12.07 -12.90 -17.39
C ASN A 17 11.02 -12.18 -18.27
N CYS A 18 11.06 -12.42 -19.58
CA CYS A 18 10.15 -11.78 -20.52
C CYS A 18 8.65 -12.03 -20.24
N GLN A 19 8.29 -13.20 -19.71
CA GLN A 19 6.91 -13.53 -19.38
C GLN A 19 6.42 -12.77 -18.15
N GLU A 20 7.26 -12.64 -17.14
CA GLU A 20 6.98 -11.85 -15.92
C GLU A 20 6.85 -10.35 -16.23
N ILE A 21 7.73 -9.81 -17.05
CA ILE A 21 7.65 -8.42 -17.52
C ILE A 21 6.35 -8.20 -18.32
N ASP A 22 5.96 -9.16 -19.17
CA ASP A 22 4.72 -9.09 -19.93
C ASP A 22 3.47 -9.18 -19.04
N LEU A 23 3.50 -10.02 -17.99
CA LEU A 23 2.43 -10.12 -16.99
C LEU A 23 2.15 -8.76 -16.35
N VAL A 24 3.20 -8.09 -15.85
CA VAL A 24 3.07 -6.78 -15.20
C VAL A 24 2.65 -5.70 -16.20
N ARG A 25 3.18 -5.74 -17.43
CA ARG A 25 2.77 -4.83 -18.51
C ARG A 25 1.27 -4.97 -18.83
N LYS A 26 0.75 -6.20 -18.92
CA LYS A 26 -0.67 -6.47 -19.14
C LYS A 26 -1.52 -5.96 -17.97
N ALA A 27 -1.07 -6.17 -16.74
CA ALA A 27 -1.77 -5.71 -15.54
C ALA A 27 -1.86 -4.18 -15.52
N PHE A 28 -0.77 -3.49 -15.82
CA PHE A 28 -0.74 -2.03 -15.93
C PHE A 28 -1.70 -1.53 -17.01
N ALA A 29 -1.65 -2.12 -18.21
CA ALA A 29 -2.51 -1.71 -19.32
C ALA A 29 -3.99 -1.89 -18.98
N LEU A 30 -4.34 -2.97 -18.28
CA LEU A 30 -5.70 -3.22 -17.83
C LEU A 30 -6.14 -2.20 -16.77
N ALA A 31 -5.32 -1.95 -15.76
CA ALA A 31 -5.62 -0.98 -14.71
C ALA A 31 -5.82 0.43 -15.28
N VAL A 32 -4.96 0.87 -16.20
CA VAL A 32 -5.09 2.16 -16.90
C VAL A 32 -6.36 2.23 -17.74
N ASN A 33 -6.72 1.15 -18.44
CA ASN A 33 -7.93 1.12 -19.25
C ASN A 33 -9.20 1.25 -18.39
N LEU A 34 -9.31 0.42 -17.35
CA LEU A 34 -10.51 0.37 -16.51
C LEU A 34 -10.67 1.60 -15.60
N HIS A 35 -9.57 2.16 -15.10
CA HIS A 35 -9.57 3.33 -14.22
C HIS A 35 -9.28 4.64 -14.97
N GLY A 36 -9.15 4.62 -16.31
CA GLY A 36 -8.68 5.76 -17.10
C GLY A 36 -9.61 6.98 -17.10
N SER A 37 -10.91 6.76 -16.92
CA SER A 37 -11.91 7.83 -16.77
C SER A 37 -12.20 8.20 -15.31
N GLN A 38 -11.69 7.42 -14.36
CA GLN A 38 -11.92 7.63 -12.93
C GLN A 38 -10.94 8.67 -12.37
N LYS A 39 -11.41 9.49 -11.44
CA LYS A 39 -10.59 10.49 -10.73
C LYS A 39 -10.60 10.24 -9.23
N ARG A 40 -9.47 10.45 -8.57
CA ARG A 40 -9.33 10.47 -7.10
C ARG A 40 -9.96 11.75 -6.54
N ALA A 41 -10.12 11.80 -5.21
CA ALA A 41 -10.54 13.01 -4.50
C ALA A 41 -9.58 14.20 -4.72
N SER A 42 -8.32 13.93 -5.06
CA SER A 42 -7.32 14.92 -5.47
C SER A 42 -7.57 15.53 -6.86
N GLY A 43 -8.44 14.93 -7.67
CA GLY A 43 -8.65 15.29 -9.08
C GLY A 43 -7.72 14.57 -10.06
N GLU A 44 -6.72 13.82 -9.56
CA GLU A 44 -5.78 13.04 -10.37
C GLU A 44 -6.43 11.77 -10.96
N PRO A 45 -5.94 11.25 -12.09
CA PRO A 45 -6.38 9.98 -12.63
C PRO A 45 -6.21 8.82 -11.65
N TYR A 46 -7.25 8.01 -11.47
CA TYR A 46 -7.25 6.94 -10.46
C TYR A 46 -6.15 5.90 -10.69
N TYR A 47 -5.81 5.61 -11.96
CA TYR A 47 -4.77 4.63 -12.29
C TYR A 47 -3.39 4.94 -11.66
N LEU A 48 -3.12 6.17 -11.26
CA LEU A 48 -1.89 6.51 -10.55
C LEU A 48 -1.79 5.77 -9.20
N HIS A 49 -2.93 5.46 -8.56
CA HIS A 49 -2.93 4.75 -7.29
C HIS A 49 -2.38 3.33 -7.38
N PRO A 50 -2.93 2.44 -8.22
CA PRO A 50 -2.35 1.12 -8.39
C PRO A 50 -0.87 1.13 -8.82
N VAL A 51 -0.44 2.14 -9.58
CA VAL A 51 0.95 2.29 -10.00
C VAL A 51 1.87 2.60 -8.81
N GLU A 52 1.49 3.54 -7.94
CA GLU A 52 2.26 3.83 -6.71
C GLU A 52 2.29 2.63 -5.75
N VAL A 53 1.21 1.85 -5.68
CA VAL A 53 1.19 0.59 -4.92
C VAL A 53 2.21 -0.39 -5.50
N ALA A 54 2.25 -0.54 -6.83
CA ALA A 54 3.22 -1.40 -7.50
C ALA A 54 4.67 -0.94 -7.29
N GLU A 55 4.94 0.37 -7.30
CA GLU A 55 6.26 0.94 -6.99
C GLU A 55 6.67 0.65 -5.53
N ILE A 56 5.76 0.72 -4.57
CA ILE A 56 6.03 0.30 -3.18
C ILE A 56 6.40 -1.20 -3.14
N LEU A 57 5.67 -2.05 -3.86
CA LEU A 57 5.93 -3.49 -3.92
C LEU A 57 7.30 -3.82 -4.54
N ILE A 58 7.70 -3.11 -5.59
CA ILE A 58 9.03 -3.28 -6.21
C ILE A 58 10.14 -2.88 -5.24
N ASN A 59 9.95 -1.78 -4.49
CA ASN A 59 10.90 -1.36 -3.45
C ASN A 59 11.03 -2.39 -2.31
N LEU A 60 9.98 -3.19 -2.08
CA LEU A 60 9.99 -4.32 -1.16
C LEU A 60 10.53 -5.61 -1.78
N LYS A 61 10.98 -5.57 -3.04
CA LYS A 61 11.49 -6.73 -3.79
C LYS A 61 10.43 -7.84 -3.92
N ALA A 62 9.17 -7.43 -4.13
CA ALA A 62 8.07 -8.34 -4.40
C ALA A 62 8.23 -9.08 -5.74
N ASP A 63 7.65 -10.27 -5.85
CA ASP A 63 7.63 -11.03 -7.10
C ASP A 63 6.68 -10.39 -8.15
N PRO A 64 6.85 -10.72 -9.45
CA PRO A 64 6.03 -10.14 -10.52
C PRO A 64 4.53 -10.43 -10.43
N GLU A 65 4.12 -11.59 -9.89
CA GLU A 65 2.70 -11.91 -9.69
C GLU A 65 2.08 -10.99 -8.63
N MET A 66 2.81 -10.72 -7.56
CA MET A 66 2.41 -9.85 -6.48
C MET A 66 2.34 -8.38 -6.94
N ILE A 67 3.29 -7.94 -7.78
CA ILE A 67 3.25 -6.62 -8.40
C ILE A 67 2.06 -6.49 -9.35
N ALA A 68 1.78 -7.52 -10.16
CA ALA A 68 0.60 -7.56 -11.01
C ALA A 68 -0.71 -7.51 -10.18
N ALA A 69 -0.78 -8.26 -9.07
CA ALA A 69 -1.91 -8.20 -8.16
C ALA A 69 -2.06 -6.82 -7.50
N GLY A 70 -0.96 -6.14 -7.15
CA GLY A 70 -0.98 -4.76 -6.66
C GLY A 70 -1.52 -3.77 -7.68
N LEU A 71 -1.18 -3.92 -8.96
CA LEU A 71 -1.76 -3.10 -10.05
C LEU A 71 -3.26 -3.34 -10.25
N LEU A 72 -3.74 -4.54 -9.90
CA LEU A 72 -5.12 -4.98 -10.14
C LEU A 72 -5.99 -4.99 -8.88
N HIS A 73 -5.48 -4.57 -7.73
CA HIS A 73 -6.11 -4.86 -6.43
C HIS A 73 -7.53 -4.30 -6.27
N ASP A 74 -7.83 -3.16 -6.89
CA ASP A 74 -9.15 -2.52 -6.87
C ASP A 74 -10.03 -2.87 -8.09
N VAL A 75 -9.51 -3.63 -9.07
CA VAL A 75 -10.21 -3.88 -10.34
C VAL A 75 -11.54 -4.61 -10.13
N LEU A 76 -11.58 -5.62 -9.26
CA LEU A 76 -12.82 -6.36 -8.98
C LEU A 76 -13.76 -5.65 -7.99
N GLU A 77 -13.29 -4.57 -7.35
CA GLU A 77 -14.10 -3.77 -6.43
C GLU A 77 -14.76 -2.59 -7.14
N ASP A 78 -13.98 -1.84 -7.93
CA ASP A 78 -14.37 -0.53 -8.47
C ASP A 78 -14.74 -0.57 -9.97
N THR A 79 -14.71 -1.74 -10.59
CA THR A 79 -14.97 -1.88 -12.03
C THR A 79 -15.85 -3.10 -12.32
N PRO A 80 -16.61 -3.11 -13.43
CA PRO A 80 -17.44 -4.26 -13.81
C PRO A 80 -16.63 -5.40 -14.46
N TYR A 81 -15.31 -5.47 -14.25
CA TYR A 81 -14.46 -6.47 -14.89
C TYR A 81 -14.79 -7.89 -14.39
N PRO A 82 -15.04 -8.87 -15.27
CA PRO A 82 -15.43 -10.22 -14.84
C PRO A 82 -14.31 -10.96 -14.10
N PRO A 83 -14.57 -11.53 -12.90
CA PRO A 83 -13.60 -12.34 -12.15
C PRO A 83 -13.01 -13.49 -12.96
N GLU A 84 -13.84 -14.16 -13.77
CA GLU A 84 -13.44 -15.30 -14.60
C GLU A 84 -12.43 -14.90 -15.67
N LYS A 85 -12.62 -13.70 -16.25
CA LYS A 85 -11.70 -13.15 -17.25
C LYS A 85 -10.37 -12.73 -16.63
N LEU A 86 -10.40 -12.23 -15.39
CA LEU A 86 -9.18 -11.92 -14.66
C LEU A 86 -8.35 -13.18 -14.41
N LYS A 87 -9.01 -14.27 -14.01
CA LYS A 87 -8.39 -15.59 -13.86
C LYS A 87 -7.84 -16.14 -15.18
N GLU A 88 -8.58 -16.02 -16.27
CA GLU A 88 -8.14 -16.47 -17.60
C GLU A 88 -6.87 -15.73 -18.07
N VAL A 89 -6.81 -14.42 -17.88
CA VAL A 89 -5.72 -13.57 -18.40
C VAL A 89 -4.46 -13.62 -17.54
N PHE A 90 -4.62 -13.66 -16.21
CA PHE A 90 -3.50 -13.52 -15.26
C PHE A 90 -3.18 -14.80 -14.48
N GLY A 91 -3.97 -15.86 -14.65
CA GLY A 91 -3.79 -17.12 -13.94
C GLY A 91 -4.39 -17.13 -12.54
N ASP A 92 -4.33 -18.32 -11.93
CA ASP A 92 -4.97 -18.60 -10.64
C ASP A 92 -4.32 -17.86 -9.47
N THR A 93 -2.99 -17.71 -9.48
CA THR A 93 -2.24 -17.05 -8.40
C THR A 93 -2.61 -15.58 -8.26
N VAL A 94 -2.53 -14.81 -9.35
CA VAL A 94 -2.87 -13.38 -9.36
C VAL A 94 -4.35 -13.19 -9.04
N TYR A 95 -5.23 -13.99 -9.64
CA TYR A 95 -6.66 -13.96 -9.37
C TYR A 95 -6.97 -14.17 -7.89
N THR A 96 -6.38 -15.20 -7.27
CA THR A 96 -6.63 -15.53 -5.87
C THR A 96 -6.18 -14.41 -4.93
N MET A 97 -5.06 -13.74 -5.24
CA MET A 97 -4.62 -12.56 -4.49
C MET A 97 -5.61 -11.39 -4.63
N VAL A 98 -6.02 -11.04 -5.85
CA VAL A 98 -6.94 -9.92 -6.11
C VAL A 98 -8.33 -10.17 -5.51
N ASP A 99 -8.87 -11.37 -5.66
CA ASP A 99 -10.14 -11.77 -5.04
C ASP A 99 -10.08 -11.72 -3.50
N SER A 100 -8.96 -12.16 -2.92
CA SER A 100 -8.74 -12.07 -1.47
C SER A 100 -8.67 -10.61 -0.99
N LEU A 101 -7.99 -9.74 -1.73
CA LEU A 101 -7.92 -8.30 -1.43
C LEU A 101 -9.30 -7.63 -1.48
N THR A 102 -10.09 -7.93 -2.51
CA THR A 102 -11.46 -7.43 -2.68
C THR A 102 -12.36 -7.88 -1.51
N LYS A 103 -12.27 -9.16 -1.10
CA LYS A 103 -13.04 -9.70 0.02
C LYS A 103 -12.65 -9.10 1.37
N LEU A 104 -11.38 -8.70 1.54
CA LEU A 104 -10.92 -8.00 2.74
C LEU A 104 -11.48 -6.56 2.82
N GLY A 105 -11.73 -5.90 1.69
CA GLY A 105 -12.27 -4.54 1.62
C GLY A 105 -13.78 -4.43 1.92
N LYS A 106 -14.57 -5.42 1.51
CA LYS A 106 -16.04 -5.34 1.46
C LYS A 106 -16.78 -5.65 2.78
N PHE A 107 -16.52 -4.98 3.92
CA PHE A 107 -17.45 -5.12 5.08
C PHE A 107 -17.61 -3.86 5.95
N ASN A 108 -18.87 -3.44 6.13
CA ASN A 108 -19.31 -2.41 7.06
C ASN A 108 -19.53 -3.03 8.45
N PHE A 109 -18.82 -2.53 9.44
CA PHE A 109 -18.95 -3.02 10.81
C PHE A 109 -19.80 -2.07 11.67
N SER A 110 -20.55 -2.66 12.59
CA SER A 110 -21.52 -2.05 13.50
C SER A 110 -20.91 -1.31 14.70
N SER A 111 -19.84 -1.82 15.30
CA SER A 111 -19.20 -1.22 16.51
C SER A 111 -17.67 -1.16 16.41
N LYS A 112 -17.01 -0.36 17.25
CA LYS A 112 -15.54 -0.12 17.20
C LYS A 112 -14.75 -1.34 17.70
N GLU A 113 -15.20 -1.98 18.78
CA GLU A 113 -14.53 -3.17 19.32
C GLU A 113 -14.70 -4.39 18.40
N GLU A 114 -15.90 -4.61 17.84
CA GLU A 114 -16.11 -5.68 16.85
C GLU A 114 -15.31 -5.42 15.56
N ARG A 115 -15.16 -4.16 15.14
CA ARG A 115 -14.29 -3.77 14.00
C ARG A 115 -12.89 -4.31 14.14
N GLN A 116 -12.26 -4.07 15.28
CA GLN A 116 -10.87 -4.47 15.48
C GLN A 116 -10.73 -6.00 15.48
N ALA A 117 -11.48 -6.69 16.34
CA ALA A 117 -11.33 -8.13 16.52
C ALA A 117 -11.58 -8.90 15.21
N GLU A 118 -12.63 -8.52 14.48
CA GLU A 118 -12.98 -9.18 13.22
C GLU A 118 -12.05 -8.77 12.07
N SER A 119 -11.58 -7.52 12.02
CA SER A 119 -10.52 -7.11 11.06
C SER A 119 -9.24 -7.90 11.28
N PHE A 120 -8.80 -8.04 12.53
CA PHE A 120 -7.65 -8.86 12.88
C PHE A 120 -7.85 -10.31 12.48
N ARG A 121 -8.97 -10.94 12.87
CA ARG A 121 -9.28 -12.32 12.54
C ARG A 121 -9.25 -12.57 11.03
N ARG A 122 -9.85 -11.67 10.24
CA ARG A 122 -9.82 -11.76 8.77
C ARG A 122 -8.43 -11.58 8.18
N MET A 123 -7.67 -10.61 8.66
CA MET A 123 -6.28 -10.44 8.25
C MET A 123 -5.46 -11.68 8.58
N PHE A 124 -5.61 -12.28 9.77
CA PHE A 124 -4.95 -13.54 10.11
C PHE A 124 -5.36 -14.70 9.20
N MET A 125 -6.65 -14.80 8.84
CA MET A 125 -7.10 -15.83 7.89
C MET A 125 -6.53 -15.61 6.48
N ALA A 126 -6.41 -14.37 6.03
CA ALA A 126 -5.78 -14.04 4.76
C ALA A 126 -4.27 -14.35 4.81
N MET A 127 -3.56 -13.96 5.88
CA MET A 127 -2.16 -14.30 6.11
C MET A 127 -1.90 -15.81 6.10
N ALA A 128 -2.79 -16.57 6.74
CA ALA A 128 -2.68 -18.01 6.83
C ALA A 128 -2.80 -18.71 5.46
N LYS A 129 -3.46 -18.07 4.49
CA LYS A 129 -3.58 -18.58 3.12
C LYS A 129 -2.45 -18.08 2.22
N ASP A 130 -2.20 -16.78 2.24
CA ASP A 130 -1.15 -16.15 1.45
C ASP A 130 -0.72 -14.82 2.09
N ILE A 131 0.51 -14.79 2.61
CA ILE A 131 1.07 -13.59 3.23
C ILE A 131 1.21 -12.41 2.26
N ARG A 132 1.35 -12.68 0.96
CA ARG A 132 1.49 -11.66 -0.08
C ARG A 132 0.28 -10.72 -0.12
N VAL A 133 -0.92 -11.24 0.17
CA VAL A 133 -2.15 -10.44 0.25
C VAL A 133 -2.04 -9.32 1.30
N ILE A 134 -1.47 -9.61 2.47
CA ILE A 134 -1.31 -8.58 3.50
C ILE A 134 -0.23 -7.56 3.13
N VAL A 135 0.85 -7.99 2.51
CA VAL A 135 1.90 -7.07 2.08
C VAL A 135 1.37 -6.11 1.00
N ILE A 136 0.57 -6.60 0.04
CA ILE A 136 -0.13 -5.72 -0.91
C ILE A 136 -1.06 -4.75 -0.17
N LYS A 137 -1.81 -5.21 0.83
CA LYS A 137 -2.70 -4.34 1.61
C LYS A 137 -1.96 -3.28 2.44
N LEU A 138 -0.77 -3.60 2.92
CA LEU A 138 0.11 -2.64 3.60
C LEU A 138 0.65 -1.59 2.62
N ALA A 139 1.01 -1.99 1.40
CA ALA A 139 1.43 -1.07 0.35
C ALA A 139 0.28 -0.11 -0.07
N ASP A 140 -0.92 -0.64 -0.29
CA ASP A 140 -2.15 0.13 -0.51
C ASP A 140 -2.38 1.13 0.65
N ARG A 141 -2.38 0.63 1.90
CA ARG A 141 -2.57 1.49 3.08
C ARG A 141 -1.52 2.59 3.17
N LEU A 142 -0.25 2.30 2.90
CA LEU A 142 0.82 3.28 2.90
C LEU A 142 0.57 4.38 1.87
N HIS A 143 0.21 4.03 0.65
CA HIS A 143 -0.10 5.02 -0.37
C HIS A 143 -1.36 5.86 -0.01
N ASN A 144 -2.36 5.24 0.60
CA ASN A 144 -3.55 5.95 1.09
C ASN A 144 -3.21 6.95 2.20
N MET A 145 -2.28 6.61 3.11
CA MET A 145 -1.79 7.54 4.13
C MET A 145 -1.03 8.72 3.52
N ARG A 146 -0.20 8.47 2.49
CA ARG A 146 0.54 9.54 1.77
C ARG A 146 -0.38 10.54 1.07
N THR A 147 -1.56 10.11 0.64
CA THR A 147 -2.54 10.93 -0.11
C THR A 147 -3.75 11.36 0.72
N LEU A 148 -3.73 11.10 2.03
CA LEU A 148 -4.90 11.20 2.92
C LEU A 148 -5.48 12.61 3.07
N HIS A 149 -4.65 13.64 2.89
CA HIS A 149 -5.02 15.06 3.06
C HIS A 149 -6.14 15.55 2.14
N HIS A 150 -6.43 14.84 1.05
CA HIS A 150 -7.54 15.17 0.14
C HIS A 150 -8.92 14.73 0.65
N LEU A 151 -8.98 13.96 1.74
CA LEU A 151 -10.25 13.48 2.29
C LEU A 151 -10.79 14.41 3.39
N PRO A 152 -12.10 14.37 3.71
CA PRO A 152 -12.65 15.08 4.86
C PRO A 152 -12.05 14.59 6.19
N GLU A 153 -11.94 15.49 7.18
CA GLU A 153 -11.25 15.25 8.46
C GLU A 153 -11.75 14.00 9.21
N ASN A 154 -13.06 13.74 9.20
CA ASN A 154 -13.64 12.55 9.83
C ASN A 154 -13.10 11.25 9.20
N LYS A 155 -12.95 11.20 7.87
CA LYS A 155 -12.34 10.06 7.17
C LYS A 155 -10.85 9.98 7.44
N GLN A 156 -10.14 11.11 7.49
CA GLN A 156 -8.71 11.15 7.80
C GLN A 156 -8.44 10.53 9.18
N LYS A 157 -9.14 10.99 10.23
CA LYS A 157 -9.00 10.47 11.60
C LYS A 157 -9.32 8.98 11.68
N ARG A 158 -10.39 8.53 11.02
CA ARG A 158 -10.75 7.10 10.99
C ARG A 158 -9.65 6.25 10.34
N ILE A 159 -9.18 6.64 9.17
CA ILE A 159 -8.14 5.91 8.44
C ILE A 159 -6.82 5.90 9.22
N ALA A 160 -6.46 7.02 9.85
CA ALA A 160 -5.28 7.11 10.70
C ALA A 160 -5.40 6.23 11.95
N GLN A 161 -6.58 6.16 12.57
CA GLN A 161 -6.84 5.26 13.70
C GLN A 161 -6.68 3.80 13.29
N ASP A 162 -7.34 3.37 12.21
CA ASP A 162 -7.21 2.01 11.68
C ASP A 162 -5.74 1.68 11.37
N THR A 163 -5.01 2.65 10.81
CA THR A 163 -3.58 2.52 10.49
C THR A 163 -2.74 2.22 11.72
N LEU A 164 -2.94 2.98 12.80
CA LEU A 164 -2.18 2.83 14.04
C LEU A 164 -2.57 1.56 14.81
N GLU A 165 -3.86 1.23 14.85
CA GLU A 165 -4.36 0.11 15.63
C GLU A 165 -4.16 -1.24 14.93
N ILE A 166 -4.19 -1.29 13.60
CA ILE A 166 -4.22 -2.54 12.82
C ILE A 166 -2.98 -2.67 11.94
N PHE A 167 -2.76 -1.72 11.03
CA PHE A 167 -1.77 -1.89 9.95
C PHE A 167 -0.32 -1.74 10.43
N ALA A 168 -0.01 -0.77 11.29
CA ALA A 168 1.33 -0.60 11.85
C ALA A 168 1.77 -1.82 12.69
N PRO A 169 0.94 -2.36 13.62
CA PRO A 169 1.26 -3.60 14.31
C PRO A 169 1.47 -4.80 13.38
N LEU A 170 0.73 -4.89 12.27
CA LEU A 170 0.92 -5.95 11.28
C LEU A 170 2.24 -5.81 10.53
N ALA A 171 2.57 -4.60 10.06
CA ALA A 171 3.87 -4.33 9.45
C ALA A 171 5.02 -4.70 10.41
N ASN A 172 4.88 -4.39 11.70
CA ASN A 172 5.85 -4.78 12.73
C ASN A 172 6.01 -6.30 12.85
N ARG A 173 4.89 -7.05 12.87
CA ARG A 173 4.91 -8.53 12.95
C ARG A 173 5.56 -9.19 11.73
N LEU A 174 5.52 -8.54 10.57
CA LEU A 174 6.16 -9.00 9.33
C LEU A 174 7.61 -8.52 9.18
N GLY A 175 8.17 -7.83 10.19
CA GLY A 175 9.52 -7.28 10.11
C GLY A 175 9.66 -6.08 9.15
N MET A 176 8.55 -5.50 8.70
CA MET A 176 8.52 -4.38 7.75
C MET A 176 8.71 -3.04 8.46
N GLY A 177 9.87 -2.86 9.10
CA GLY A 177 10.19 -1.70 9.93
C GLY A 177 9.97 -0.38 9.21
N LYS A 178 10.51 -0.20 8.00
CA LYS A 178 10.35 1.06 7.25
C LYS A 178 8.87 1.45 7.05
N ILE A 179 8.03 0.49 6.63
CA ILE A 179 6.60 0.74 6.43
C ILE A 179 5.91 1.06 7.75
N LYS A 180 6.18 0.29 8.81
CA LYS A 180 5.62 0.54 10.13
C LYS A 180 5.86 1.99 10.57
N TRP A 181 7.11 2.44 10.52
CA TRP A 181 7.48 3.78 10.97
C TRP A 181 6.81 4.87 10.14
N GLU A 182 6.75 4.72 8.81
CA GLU A 182 6.03 5.66 7.95
C GLU A 182 4.53 5.71 8.27
N LEU A 183 3.90 4.55 8.51
CA LEU A 183 2.48 4.47 8.88
C LEU A 183 2.20 5.12 10.24
N GLU A 184 3.05 4.88 11.25
CA GLU A 184 2.91 5.45 12.60
C GLU A 184 3.08 6.98 12.58
N ASP A 185 4.10 7.49 11.88
CA ASP A 185 4.36 8.93 11.77
C ASP A 185 3.19 9.67 11.10
N MET A 186 2.71 9.14 9.97
CA MET A 186 1.56 9.72 9.27
C MET A 186 0.29 9.60 10.11
N ALA A 187 0.03 8.48 10.78
CA ALA A 187 -1.14 8.32 11.62
C ALA A 187 -1.14 9.33 12.78
N LEU A 188 -0.01 9.52 13.44
CA LEU A 188 0.14 10.50 14.53
C LEU A 188 -0.16 11.91 14.05
N ARG A 189 0.31 12.29 12.85
CA ARG A 189 0.05 13.61 12.24
C ARG A 189 -1.46 13.92 12.12
N TYR A 190 -2.28 12.92 11.80
CA TYR A 190 -3.73 13.10 11.63
C TYR A 190 -4.53 12.92 12.92
N LEU A 191 -4.03 12.13 13.88
CA LEU A 191 -4.72 11.88 15.16
C LEU A 191 -4.39 12.94 16.22
N ASN A 192 -3.15 13.40 16.27
CA ASN A 192 -2.67 14.37 17.26
C ASN A 192 -1.67 15.35 16.61
N SER A 193 -2.21 16.26 15.80
CA SER A 193 -1.41 17.19 15.00
C SER A 193 -0.58 18.14 15.86
N GLU A 194 -1.10 18.62 16.99
CA GLU A 194 -0.37 19.52 17.88
C GLU A 194 0.89 18.88 18.44
N ASP A 195 0.77 17.68 19.01
CA ASP A 195 1.92 17.00 19.61
C ASP A 195 2.91 16.52 18.54
N TYR A 196 2.42 16.10 17.38
CA TYR A 196 3.26 15.82 16.21
C TYR A 196 4.16 17.02 15.88
N TRP A 197 3.59 18.20 15.66
CA TRP A 197 4.37 19.38 15.27
C TRP A 197 5.30 19.89 16.38
N LYS A 198 4.91 19.76 17.66
CA LYS A 198 5.81 20.03 18.80
C LYS A 198 7.04 19.13 18.74
N ILE A 199 6.83 17.82 18.58
CA ILE A 199 7.92 16.83 18.51
C ILE A 199 8.81 17.10 17.30
N THR A 200 8.24 17.29 16.10
CA THR A 200 9.01 17.58 14.87
C THR A 200 9.87 18.84 15.03
N LYS A 201 9.35 19.89 15.66
CA LYS A 201 10.10 21.12 15.94
C LYS A 201 11.25 20.89 16.91
N HIS A 202 11.06 20.08 17.96
CA HIS A 202 12.14 19.74 18.88
C HIS A 202 13.22 18.87 18.23
N ILE A 203 12.83 17.93 17.37
CA ILE A 203 13.75 17.07 16.61
C ILE A 203 14.59 17.91 15.64
N SER A 204 13.98 18.87 14.92
CA SER A 204 14.69 19.70 13.94
C SER A 204 15.70 20.63 14.61
N GLN A 205 15.36 21.23 15.75
CA GLN A 205 16.26 22.08 16.53
C GLN A 205 17.52 21.35 17.03
N LYS A 206 17.43 20.04 17.28
CA LYS A 206 18.55 19.22 17.77
C LYS A 206 19.26 18.43 16.66
N ARG A 207 18.86 18.62 15.39
CA ARG A 207 19.34 17.82 14.26
C ARG A 207 20.84 18.01 14.00
N GLU A 208 21.27 19.25 13.87
CA GLU A 208 22.66 19.61 13.55
C GLU A 208 23.64 19.12 14.63
N VAL A 209 23.26 19.27 15.91
CA VAL A 209 24.06 18.79 17.05
C VAL A 209 24.21 17.27 17.02
N ARG A 210 23.12 16.55 16.70
CA ARG A 210 23.12 15.08 16.66
C ARG A 210 23.85 14.54 15.42
N GLU A 211 23.71 15.18 14.27
CA GLU A 211 24.47 14.83 13.06
C GLU A 211 25.97 15.00 13.30
N ASN A 212 26.39 16.13 13.87
CA ASN A 212 27.80 16.37 14.24
C ASN A 212 28.34 15.33 15.24
N TYR A 213 27.52 14.90 16.21
CA TYR A 213 27.90 13.84 17.14
C TYR A 213 28.06 12.47 16.44
N VAL A 214 27.10 12.10 15.59
CA VAL A 214 27.16 10.84 14.82
C VAL A 214 28.38 10.84 13.89
N PHE A 215 28.66 11.94 13.20
CA PHE A 215 29.85 12.07 12.36
C PHE A 215 31.14 11.85 13.15
N ARG A 216 31.25 12.41 14.36
CA ARG A 216 32.42 12.18 15.23
C ARG A 216 32.57 10.70 15.58
N VAL A 217 31.51 10.03 16.02
CA VAL A 217 31.55 8.62 16.42
C VAL A 217 31.83 7.68 15.25
N ILE A 218 31.42 8.02 14.02
CA ILE A 218 31.72 7.23 12.80
C ILE A 218 33.17 7.45 12.33
N SER A 219 33.77 8.59 12.67
CA SER A 219 35.12 8.95 12.24
C SER A 219 36.22 8.46 13.19
N ASP A 220 35.84 7.94 14.36
CA ASP A 220 36.70 7.25 15.34
C ASP A 220 36.65 5.73 15.13
#